data_AF-A0A955A9G9-F1
#
_entry.id   AF-A0A955A9G9-F1
#
_cell.length_a   1.000
_cell.length_b   1.000
_cell.length_c   1.000
_cell.angle_alpha   90.00
_cell.angle_beta   90.00
_cell.angle_gamma   90.00
#
_symmetry.space_group_name_H-M   'P 1'
#
loop_
_entity.id
_entity.type
_entity.pdbx_description
1 polymer ?
#
loop_
_entity_poly.entity_id
_entity_poly.type
_entity_poly.pdbx_seq_one_letter_code
_entity_poly.pdbx_strand_id
1 'polypeptide(L)'
;MAEESQHAPIGQDDSASQRVSNWIEQFSADLKTLDQRYRVPLDNVSTQMLRETLRQWSSKLVDRNFDKLDRVSQTDYLLLAHELEYRLAKLELDAARDSTAAEFLPYAPDLVTFLKQREDVETIDPAAVASQLDRTAAAIEELTRQVALGSAAVVIPLENQSDPADAADPSVEIDSKDE
;
A
#
# COMPACT_ATOMS: atom_id res chain seq x y z
N MET A 1 -18.10 -39.68 54.82
CA MET A 1 -18.90 -38.73 54.05
C MET A 1 -17.94 -38.00 53.11
N ALA A 2 -17.73 -38.60 51.94
CA ALA A 2 -17.23 -37.92 50.74
C ALA A 2 -18.47 -37.39 49.99
N GLU A 3 -18.46 -36.37 49.14
CA GLU A 3 -17.42 -35.88 48.24
C GLU A 3 -17.47 -34.36 48.15
N GLU A 4 -16.28 -33.78 48.14
CA GLU A 4 -15.97 -32.42 47.77
C GLU A 4 -15.96 -32.36 46.24
N SER A 5 -17.07 -31.89 45.63
CA SER A 5 -17.15 -31.71 44.18
C SER A 5 -16.22 -30.58 43.74
N GLN A 6 -15.02 -30.98 43.32
CA GLN A 6 -14.01 -30.15 42.68
C GLN A 6 -14.55 -29.45 41.44
N HIS A 7 -14.25 -28.16 41.39
CA HIS A 7 -14.35 -27.25 40.27
C HIS A 7 -13.52 -27.77 39.08
N ALA A 8 -14.19 -28.15 37.98
CA ALA A 8 -13.52 -28.37 36.70
C ALA A 8 -13.36 -27.00 36.00
N PRO A 9 -12.14 -26.58 35.62
CA PRO A 9 -11.95 -25.35 34.88
C PRO A 9 -12.51 -25.51 33.46
N ILE A 10 -13.23 -24.48 33.03
CA ILE A 10 -13.79 -24.33 31.69
C ILE A 10 -12.64 -24.47 30.68
N GLY A 11 -12.64 -25.56 29.91
CA GLY A 11 -11.83 -25.67 28.70
C GLY A 11 -12.39 -24.74 27.62
N GLN A 12 -12.08 -23.45 27.74
CA GLN A 12 -12.42 -22.43 26.74
C GLN A 12 -11.24 -22.25 25.77
N ASP A 13 -11.55 -22.44 24.47
CA ASP A 13 -11.08 -21.61 23.34
C ASP A 13 -9.79 -21.88 22.55
N ASP A 14 -9.21 -23.09 22.53
CA ASP A 14 -8.27 -23.43 21.44
C ASP A 14 -8.99 -23.58 20.08
N SER A 15 -10.20 -24.16 20.08
CA SER A 15 -11.01 -24.35 18.86
C SER A 15 -11.59 -23.04 18.33
N ALA A 16 -11.87 -22.05 19.20
CA ALA A 16 -12.39 -20.76 18.75
C ALA A 16 -11.33 -19.96 17.99
N SER A 17 -10.08 -19.91 18.49
CA SER A 17 -8.92 -19.32 17.81
C SER A 17 -8.63 -19.94 16.43
N GLN A 18 -9.13 -21.15 16.19
CA GLN A 18 -8.93 -21.91 14.96
C GLN A 18 -10.11 -21.82 13.97
N ARG A 19 -11.22 -21.15 14.34
CA ARG A 19 -12.35 -20.92 13.42
C ARG A 19 -12.02 -19.85 12.40
N VAL A 20 -12.49 -20.05 11.17
CA VAL A 20 -12.28 -19.09 10.07
C VAL A 20 -12.97 -17.75 10.34
N SER A 21 -14.06 -17.73 11.12
CA SER A 21 -14.71 -16.49 11.56
C SER A 21 -13.75 -15.53 12.29
N ASN A 22 -12.88 -16.03 13.16
CA ASN A 22 -11.90 -15.17 13.86
C ASN A 22 -10.89 -14.57 12.89
N TRP A 23 -10.57 -15.28 11.82
CA TRP A 23 -9.68 -14.79 10.77
C TRP A 23 -10.34 -13.72 9.93
N ILE A 24 -11.65 -13.85 9.65
CA ILE A 24 -12.42 -12.80 8.97
C ILE A 24 -12.42 -11.51 9.81
N GLU A 25 -12.58 -11.62 11.12
CA GLU A 25 -12.52 -10.46 12.03
C GLU A 25 -11.13 -9.80 12.02
N GLN A 26 -10.06 -10.59 12.14
CA GLN A 26 -8.69 -10.09 12.08
C GLN A 26 -8.37 -9.46 10.71
N PHE A 27 -8.74 -10.12 9.62
CA PHE A 27 -8.60 -9.60 8.27
C PHE A 27 -9.32 -8.26 8.10
N SER A 28 -10.56 -8.17 8.58
CA SER A 28 -11.34 -6.93 8.52
C SER A 28 -10.70 -5.81 9.35
N ALA A 29 -10.13 -6.15 10.51
CA ALA A 29 -9.40 -5.20 11.35
C ALA A 29 -8.10 -4.71 10.69
N ASP A 30 -7.34 -5.59 10.05
CA ASP A 30 -6.13 -5.24 9.31
C ASP A 30 -6.44 -4.30 8.14
N LEU A 31 -7.48 -4.63 7.35
CA LEU A 31 -7.93 -3.76 6.26
C LEU A 31 -8.34 -2.37 6.75
N LYS A 32 -9.07 -2.31 7.87
CA LYS A 32 -9.48 -1.04 8.47
C LYS A 32 -8.26 -0.23 8.95
N THR A 33 -7.26 -0.90 9.50
CA THR A 33 -6.01 -0.25 9.91
C THR A 33 -5.29 0.36 8.71
N LEU A 34 -5.18 -0.38 7.61
CA LEU A 34 -4.55 0.10 6.39
C LEU A 34 -5.30 1.29 5.78
N ASP A 35 -6.62 1.19 5.66
CA ASP A 35 -7.48 2.27 5.14
C ASP A 35 -7.35 3.56 5.97
N GLN A 36 -7.19 3.42 7.28
CA GLN A 36 -6.99 4.57 8.16
C GLN A 36 -5.59 5.16 8.08
N ARG A 37 -4.55 4.35 7.86
CA ARG A 37 -3.13 4.76 7.84
C ARG A 37 -2.67 5.28 6.48
N TYR A 38 -3.28 4.82 5.40
CA TYR A 38 -2.88 5.11 4.04
C TYR A 38 -4.04 5.71 3.25
N ARG A 39 -4.29 7.01 3.45
CA ARG A 39 -5.43 7.71 2.85
C ARG A 39 -5.10 8.42 1.54
N VAL A 40 -3.81 8.53 1.22
CA VAL A 40 -3.34 9.29 0.06
C VAL A 40 -3.61 8.51 -1.23
N PRO A 41 -4.45 9.04 -2.15
CA PRO A 41 -4.66 8.43 -3.46
C PRO A 41 -3.37 8.44 -4.29
N LEU A 42 -3.23 7.49 -5.22
CA LEU A 42 -2.06 7.36 -6.11
C LEU A 42 -0.72 7.14 -5.40
N ASP A 43 -0.74 6.88 -4.08
CA ASP A 43 0.47 6.44 -3.38
C ASP A 43 0.81 4.99 -3.73
N ASN A 44 2.04 4.78 -4.20
CA ASN A 44 2.51 3.45 -4.53
C ASN A 44 2.78 2.61 -3.27
N VAL A 45 3.21 3.26 -2.17
CA VAL A 45 3.53 2.57 -0.92
C VAL A 45 2.27 1.96 -0.31
N SER A 46 1.17 2.73 -0.22
CA SER A 46 -0.13 2.22 0.24
C SER A 46 -0.60 1.00 -0.57
N THR A 47 -0.52 1.09 -1.89
CA THR A 47 -0.89 0.00 -2.82
C THR A 47 -0.04 -1.25 -2.59
N GLN A 48 1.27 -1.08 -2.40
CA GLN A 48 2.17 -2.20 -2.09
C GLN A 48 1.84 -2.86 -0.73
N MET A 49 1.61 -2.05 0.31
CA MET A 49 1.29 -2.57 1.65
C MET A 49 -0.03 -3.33 1.67
N LEU A 50 -1.05 -2.83 0.97
CA LEU A 50 -2.32 -3.53 0.80
C LEU A 50 -2.14 -4.85 0.04
N ARG A 51 -1.40 -4.84 -1.07
CA ARG A 51 -1.10 -6.05 -1.85
C ARG A 51 -0.42 -7.13 -1.00
N GLU A 52 0.58 -6.73 -0.24
CA GLU A 52 1.35 -7.64 0.61
C GLU A 52 0.48 -8.21 1.72
N THR A 53 -0.34 -7.39 2.37
CA THR A 53 -1.30 -7.84 3.39
C THR A 53 -2.29 -8.86 2.82
N LEU A 54 -2.87 -8.59 1.64
CA LEU A 54 -3.78 -9.53 0.97
C LEU A 54 -3.09 -10.87 0.63
N ARG A 55 -1.84 -10.83 0.15
CA ARG A 55 -1.05 -12.03 -0.15
C ARG A 55 -0.72 -12.84 1.10
N GLN A 56 -0.37 -12.17 2.20
CA GLN A 56 -0.12 -12.83 3.48
C GLN A 56 -1.38 -13.53 3.99
N TRP A 57 -2.54 -12.89 3.90
CA TRP A 57 -3.82 -13.52 4.26
C TRP A 57 -4.17 -14.70 3.35
N SER A 58 -3.90 -14.59 2.04
CA SER A 58 -4.08 -15.70 1.10
C SER A 58 -3.18 -16.90 1.44
N SER A 59 -1.89 -16.66 1.73
CA SER A 59 -0.95 -17.71 2.14
C SER A 59 -1.40 -18.38 3.43
N LYS A 60 -1.75 -17.59 4.46
CA LYS A 60 -2.27 -18.12 5.74
C LYS A 60 -3.48 -19.01 5.52
N LEU A 61 -4.37 -18.63 4.60
CA LEU A 61 -5.59 -19.38 4.30
C LEU A 61 -5.25 -20.72 3.62
N VAL A 62 -4.37 -20.73 2.62
CA VAL A 62 -3.93 -21.94 1.91
C VAL A 62 -3.23 -22.95 2.84
N ASP A 63 -2.51 -22.48 3.85
CA ASP A 63 -1.84 -23.35 4.82
C ASP A 63 -2.83 -24.14 5.72
N ARG A 64 -4.13 -23.82 5.68
CA ARG A 64 -5.16 -24.54 6.42
C ARG A 64 -5.66 -25.76 5.64
N ASN A 65 -5.86 -26.85 6.36
CA ASN A 65 -6.47 -28.05 5.81
C ASN A 65 -8.00 -27.88 5.75
N PHE A 66 -8.51 -27.54 4.56
CA PHE A 66 -9.94 -27.34 4.29
C PHE A 66 -10.81 -28.55 4.69
N ASP A 67 -10.34 -29.77 4.43
CA ASP A 67 -11.10 -31.00 4.68
C ASP A 67 -11.30 -31.27 6.18
N LYS A 68 -10.49 -30.65 7.04
CA LYS A 68 -10.60 -30.74 8.50
C LYS A 68 -11.52 -29.70 9.11
N LEU A 69 -12.01 -28.74 8.32
CA LEU A 69 -12.92 -27.69 8.79
C LEU A 69 -14.35 -28.22 8.93
N ASP A 70 -15.08 -27.67 9.90
CA ASP A 70 -16.52 -27.91 10.00
C ASP A 70 -17.26 -27.18 8.86
N ARG A 71 -18.51 -27.57 8.61
CA ARG A 71 -19.25 -27.07 7.43
C ARG A 71 -19.42 -25.54 7.42
N VAL A 72 -19.53 -24.92 8.59
CA VAL A 72 -19.62 -23.46 8.71
C VAL A 72 -18.26 -22.85 8.33
N SER A 73 -17.17 -23.29 8.94
CA SER A 73 -15.83 -22.78 8.61
C SER A 73 -15.41 -23.05 7.16
N GLN A 74 -15.85 -24.14 6.53
CA GLN A 74 -15.63 -24.37 5.10
C GLN A 74 -16.32 -23.31 4.23
N THR A 75 -17.52 -22.88 4.63
CA THR A 75 -18.25 -21.83 3.90
C THR A 75 -17.52 -20.49 4.06
N ASP A 76 -17.15 -20.14 5.29
CA ASP A 76 -16.40 -18.93 5.61
C ASP A 76 -15.03 -18.91 4.89
N TYR A 77 -14.37 -20.05 4.80
CA TYR A 77 -13.11 -20.22 4.07
C TYR A 77 -13.28 -19.84 2.60
N LEU A 78 -14.31 -20.38 1.93
CA LEU A 78 -14.54 -20.12 0.51
C LEU A 78 -14.89 -18.65 0.26
N LEU A 79 -15.68 -18.05 1.14
CA LEU A 79 -16.02 -16.63 1.06
C LEU A 79 -14.78 -15.75 1.23
N LEU A 80 -13.94 -16.02 2.23
CA LEU A 80 -12.70 -15.28 2.46
C LEU A 80 -11.72 -15.46 1.30
N ALA A 81 -11.57 -16.67 0.77
CA ALA A 81 -10.71 -16.95 -0.38
C ALA A 81 -11.13 -16.14 -1.62
N HIS A 82 -12.43 -16.16 -1.94
CA HIS A 82 -12.98 -15.39 -3.06
C HIS A 82 -12.81 -13.88 -2.86
N GLU A 83 -13.03 -13.38 -1.64
CA GLU A 83 -12.84 -11.96 -1.32
C GLU A 83 -11.39 -11.51 -1.49
N LEU A 84 -10.42 -12.34 -1.06
CA LEU A 84 -8.99 -12.07 -1.24
C LEU A 84 -8.61 -12.03 -2.72
N GLU A 85 -9.08 -13.00 -3.51
CA GLU A 85 -8.85 -13.05 -4.96
C GLU A 85 -9.46 -11.82 -5.66
N TYR A 86 -10.72 -11.51 -5.36
CA TYR A 86 -11.41 -10.34 -5.89
C TYR A 86 -10.67 -9.04 -5.56
N ARG A 87 -10.24 -8.85 -4.31
CA ARG A 87 -9.53 -7.64 -3.89
C ARG A 87 -8.17 -7.51 -4.56
N LEU A 88 -7.42 -8.61 -4.71
CA LEU A 88 -6.16 -8.60 -5.44
C LEU A 88 -6.38 -8.23 -6.92
N ALA A 89 -7.36 -8.84 -7.58
CA ALA A 89 -7.69 -8.52 -8.97
C ALA A 89 -8.14 -7.07 -9.14
N LYS A 90 -8.95 -6.56 -8.21
CA LYS A 90 -9.39 -5.16 -8.19
C LYS A 90 -8.19 -4.22 -8.00
N LEU A 91 -7.27 -4.54 -7.09
CA LEU A 91 -6.08 -3.73 -6.85
C LEU A 91 -5.20 -3.61 -8.09
N GLU A 92 -5.03 -4.70 -8.85
CA GLU A 92 -4.30 -4.67 -10.12
C GLU A 92 -5.03 -3.86 -11.20
N LEU A 93 -6.37 -3.96 -11.26
CA LEU A 93 -7.18 -3.14 -12.16
C LEU A 93 -7.06 -1.64 -11.82
N ASP A 94 -7.17 -1.29 -10.55
CA ASP A 94 -7.03 0.09 -10.07
C ASP A 94 -5.61 0.61 -10.36
N ALA A 95 -4.56 -0.19 -10.14
CA ALA A 95 -3.18 0.18 -10.46
C ALA A 95 -2.97 0.42 -11.97
N ALA A 96 -3.56 -0.41 -12.84
CA ALA A 96 -3.49 -0.21 -14.29
C ALA A 96 -4.23 1.07 -14.73
N ARG A 97 -5.41 1.33 -14.14
CA ARG A 97 -6.16 2.57 -14.37
C ARG A 97 -5.34 3.78 -13.93
N ASP A 98 -4.74 3.73 -12.74
CA ASP A 98 -3.98 4.83 -12.17
C ASP A 98 -2.69 5.10 -12.98
N SER A 99 -2.03 4.05 -13.49
CA SER A 99 -0.90 4.18 -14.43
C SER A 99 -1.30 4.88 -15.73
N THR A 100 -2.49 4.58 -16.26
CA THR A 100 -3.00 5.24 -17.47
C THR A 100 -3.36 6.70 -17.17
N ALA A 101 -3.95 6.97 -16.00
CA ALA A 101 -4.30 8.32 -15.57
C ALA A 101 -3.07 9.19 -15.28
N ALA A 102 -1.95 8.60 -14.85
CA ALA A 102 -0.73 9.32 -14.53
C ALA A 102 -0.18 10.14 -15.71
N GLU A 103 -0.37 9.67 -16.95
CA GLU A 103 0.01 10.40 -18.17
C GLU A 103 -0.70 11.76 -18.29
N PHE A 104 -1.91 11.86 -17.75
CA PHE A 104 -2.72 13.09 -17.75
C PHE A 104 -2.56 13.91 -16.46
N LEU A 105 -1.77 13.45 -15.50
CA LEU A 105 -1.64 14.07 -14.18
C LEU A 105 -0.15 14.28 -13.82
N PRO A 106 0.62 15.04 -14.62
CA PRO A 106 2.06 15.23 -14.40
C PRO A 106 2.39 15.92 -13.06
N TYR A 107 1.41 16.62 -12.46
CA TYR A 107 1.51 17.30 -11.17
C TYR A 107 1.17 16.40 -9.98
N ALA A 108 0.63 15.19 -10.20
CA ALA A 108 0.20 14.31 -9.11
C ALA A 108 1.32 13.91 -8.14
N PRO A 109 2.56 13.62 -8.59
CA PRO A 109 3.65 13.24 -7.67
C PRO A 109 3.94 14.29 -6.59
N ASP A 110 3.87 15.57 -6.92
CA ASP A 110 4.09 16.67 -5.96
C ASP A 110 3.00 16.68 -4.87
N LEU A 111 1.74 16.51 -5.27
CA LEU A 111 0.61 16.46 -4.33
C LEU A 111 0.67 15.21 -3.46
N VAL A 112 0.97 14.05 -4.04
CA VAL A 112 1.13 12.79 -3.28
C VAL A 112 2.24 12.94 -2.26
N THR A 113 3.39 13.49 -2.64
CA THR A 113 4.52 13.72 -1.72
C THR A 113 4.11 14.62 -0.56
N PHE A 114 3.50 15.77 -0.85
CA PHE A 114 3.03 16.69 0.19
C PHE A 114 2.01 16.05 1.14
N LEU A 115 1.04 15.31 0.60
CA LEU A 115 0.02 14.63 1.41
C LEU A 115 0.63 13.54 2.31
N LYS A 116 1.62 12.80 1.81
CA LYS A 116 2.35 11.79 2.59
C LYS A 116 3.14 12.40 3.72
N GLN A 117 3.91 13.46 3.47
CA GLN A 117 4.63 14.19 4.51
C GLN A 117 3.69 14.64 5.64
N ARG A 118 2.47 15.06 5.28
CA ARG A 118 1.45 15.44 6.26
C ARG A 118 0.88 14.25 7.03
N GLU A 119 0.68 13.11 6.36
CA GLU A 119 0.21 11.88 6.99
C GLU A 119 1.28 11.29 7.94
N ASP A 120 2.56 11.46 7.61
CA ASP A 120 3.72 11.02 8.39
C ASP A 120 4.15 12.03 9.48
N VAL A 121 3.46 13.18 9.57
CA VAL A 121 3.72 14.25 10.54
C VAL A 121 5.17 14.73 10.46
N GLU A 122 5.72 14.80 9.25
CA GLU A 122 7.05 15.31 9.02
C GLU A 122 7.10 16.83 9.28
N THR A 123 8.26 17.31 9.72
CA THR A 123 8.47 18.75 9.87
C THR A 123 8.57 19.41 8.50
N ILE A 124 7.73 20.41 8.25
CA ILE A 124 7.70 21.11 6.97
C ILE A 124 8.43 22.46 7.04
N ASP A 125 9.07 22.85 5.94
CA ASP A 125 9.44 24.24 5.68
C ASP A 125 8.25 24.96 5.03
N PRO A 126 7.58 25.90 5.73
CA PRO A 126 6.40 26.58 5.20
C PRO A 126 6.64 27.32 3.89
N ALA A 127 7.81 27.94 3.71
CA ALA A 127 8.11 28.71 2.50
C ALA A 127 8.33 27.81 1.30
N ALA A 128 9.05 26.70 1.49
CA ALA A 128 9.25 25.69 0.46
C ALA A 128 7.93 25.02 0.04
N VAL A 129 7.08 24.64 1.01
CA VAL A 129 5.77 24.04 0.74
C VAL A 129 4.85 25.00 0.01
N ALA A 130 4.78 26.27 0.43
CA ALA A 130 3.99 27.28 -0.27
C ALA A 130 4.44 27.45 -1.73
N SER A 131 5.75 27.52 -1.95
CA SER A 131 6.33 27.63 -3.30
C SER A 131 6.03 26.39 -4.17
N GLN A 132 6.06 25.19 -3.57
CA GLN A 132 5.72 23.96 -4.27
C GLN A 132 4.24 23.95 -4.68
N LEU A 133 3.33 24.23 -3.73
CA LEU A 133 1.89 24.25 -4.01
C LEU A 133 1.50 25.31 -5.04
N ASP A 134 2.15 26.48 -5.04
CA ASP A 134 1.92 27.53 -6.04
C ASP A 134 2.32 27.06 -7.45
N ARG A 135 3.49 26.43 -7.60
CA ARG A 135 3.92 25.82 -8.87
C ARG A 135 2.97 24.71 -9.33
N THR A 136 2.56 23.84 -8.41
CA THR A 136 1.61 22.75 -8.72
C THR A 136 0.26 23.31 -9.16
N ALA A 137 -0.24 24.37 -8.52
CA ALA A 137 -1.48 25.04 -8.91
C ALA A 137 -1.39 25.64 -10.33
N ALA A 138 -0.29 26.35 -10.63
CA ALA A 138 -0.05 26.89 -11.98
C ALA A 138 0.00 25.80 -13.06
N ALA A 139 0.63 24.65 -12.76
CA ALA A 139 0.68 23.51 -13.67
C ALA A 139 -0.72 22.92 -13.96
N ILE A 140 -1.58 22.85 -12.93
CA ILE A 140 -2.98 22.39 -13.08
C ILE A 140 -3.78 23.36 -13.95
N GLU A 141 -3.65 24.66 -13.74
CA GLU A 141 -4.35 25.68 -14.52
C GLU A 141 -3.95 25.64 -16.01
N GLU A 142 -2.64 25.51 -16.27
CA GLU A 142 -2.13 25.42 -17.63
C GLU A 142 -2.57 24.12 -18.33
N LEU A 143 -2.50 22.98 -17.64
CA LEU A 143 -3.01 21.72 -18.19
C LEU A 143 -4.51 21.80 -18.48
N THR A 144 -5.30 22.39 -17.57
CA THR A 144 -6.74 22.59 -17.77
C THR A 144 -7.01 23.43 -19.01
N ARG A 145 -6.19 24.47 -19.25
CA ARG A 145 -6.27 25.30 -20.45
C ARG A 145 -5.93 24.51 -21.72
N GLN A 146 -4.86 23.70 -21.70
CA GLN A 146 -4.45 22.87 -22.85
C GLN A 146 -5.53 21.86 -23.23
N VAL A 147 -6.12 21.19 -22.24
CA VAL A 147 -7.24 20.26 -22.43
C VAL A 147 -8.46 20.99 -22.99
N ALA A 148 -8.82 22.16 -22.46
CA ALA A 148 -9.95 22.95 -22.94
C ALA A 148 -9.78 23.43 -24.40
N LEU A 149 -8.54 23.70 -24.83
CA LEU A 149 -8.20 24.12 -26.19
C LEU A 149 -8.09 22.94 -27.18
N GLY A 150 -8.27 21.69 -26.72
CA GLY A 150 -8.16 20.50 -27.56
C GLY A 150 -6.75 20.21 -28.06
N SER A 151 -5.75 20.94 -27.55
CA SER A 151 -4.34 20.76 -27.89
C SER A 151 -3.75 19.68 -27.00
N ALA A 152 -4.20 18.43 -27.18
CA ALA A 152 -3.53 17.27 -26.61
C ALA A 152 -2.23 16.98 -27.39
N ALA A 153 -1.29 17.92 -27.34
CA ALA A 153 0.12 17.62 -27.50
C ALA A 153 0.68 17.61 -26.08
N VAL A 154 0.93 16.41 -25.56
CA VAL A 154 1.72 16.23 -24.33
C VAL A 154 3.09 16.85 -24.61
N VAL A 155 3.26 18.12 -24.24
CA VAL A 155 4.56 18.79 -24.20
C VAL A 155 5.07 18.63 -22.79
N ILE A 156 5.97 17.67 -22.60
CA ILE A 156 6.77 17.55 -21.38
C ILE A 156 8.03 18.40 -21.59
N PRO A 157 8.24 19.44 -20.78
CA PRO A 157 9.57 19.84 -20.40
C PRO A 157 9.64 19.83 -18.87
N LEU A 158 10.01 18.69 -18.29
CA LEU A 158 10.60 18.68 -16.96
C LEU A 158 12.09 18.98 -17.12
N GLU A 159 12.42 20.22 -17.43
CA GLU A 159 13.80 20.69 -17.39
C GLU A 159 14.06 21.33 -16.04
N ASN A 160 14.56 20.53 -15.10
CA ASN A 160 15.41 21.03 -14.05
C ASN A 160 16.66 20.14 -13.99
N GLN A 161 17.62 20.49 -14.85
CA GLN A 161 19.02 20.11 -14.66
C GLN A 161 19.50 20.81 -13.38
N SER A 162 19.62 20.04 -12.31
CA SER A 162 20.57 20.33 -11.24
C SER A 162 21.52 19.14 -11.19
N ASP A 163 22.38 19.10 -12.19
CA ASP A 163 23.60 18.30 -12.21
C ASP A 163 24.68 19.11 -11.47
N PRO A 164 25.26 18.62 -10.36
CA PRO A 164 26.60 18.99 -10.00
C PRO A 164 27.52 17.83 -10.37
N ALA A 165 28.19 18.01 -11.49
CA ALA A 165 29.57 17.62 -11.69
C ALA A 165 29.91 16.14 -11.48
N ASP A 166 30.00 15.46 -12.63
CA ASP A 166 31.26 14.80 -13.03
C ASP A 166 32.49 15.48 -12.38
N ALA A 167 32.96 14.86 -11.31
CA ALA A 167 34.30 15.02 -10.78
C ALA A 167 34.86 13.63 -10.54
N ALA A 168 35.39 13.06 -11.63
CA ALA A 168 36.53 12.16 -11.65
C ALA A 168 36.37 10.78 -10.98
N ASP A 169 36.12 9.78 -11.82
CA ASP A 169 36.83 8.50 -11.70
C ASP A 169 38.30 8.74 -12.12
N PRO A 170 39.27 8.27 -11.32
CA PRO A 170 40.10 7.23 -11.89
C PRO A 170 40.42 6.11 -10.89
N SER A 171 40.02 4.90 -11.25
CA SER A 171 40.84 3.70 -11.33
C SER A 171 42.01 3.66 -10.33
N VAL A 172 41.87 2.84 -9.29
CA VAL A 172 43.01 2.31 -8.54
C VAL A 172 42.88 0.79 -8.49
N GLU A 173 43.74 0.16 -9.29
CA GLU A 173 44.20 -1.22 -9.12
C GLU A 173 44.60 -1.46 -7.66
N ILE A 174 44.06 -2.51 -7.04
CA ILE A 174 44.67 -3.11 -5.86
C ILE A 174 45.25 -4.45 -6.29
N ASP A 175 46.46 -4.39 -6.85
CA ASP A 175 47.36 -5.54 -6.86
C ASP A 175 47.94 -5.76 -5.46
N SER A 176 48.25 -7.02 -5.24
CA SER A 176 48.73 -7.63 -4.03
C SER A 176 50.07 -7.06 -3.56
N LYS A 177 50.35 -7.28 -2.26
CA LYS A 177 51.57 -7.91 -1.73
C LYS A 177 52.46 -7.07 -0.79
N ASP A 178 52.90 -7.77 0.26
CA ASP A 178 54.06 -7.57 1.14
C ASP A 178 54.01 -6.42 2.18
N GLU A 179 53.66 -6.74 3.43
CA GLU A 179 54.60 -6.77 4.58
C GLU A 179 54.01 -7.53 5.80
#